data_AF-A0A381ZHQ6-F1
#
_entry.id   AF-A0A381ZHQ6-F1
#
_cell.length_a   1.000
_cell.length_b   1.000
_cell.length_c   1.000
_cell.angle_alpha   90.00
_cell.angle_beta   90.00
_cell.angle_gamma   90.00
#
_symmetry.space_group_name_H-M   'P 1'
#
loop_
_entity.id
_entity.type
_entity.pdbx_description
1 polymer ?
#
loop_
_entity_poly.entity_id
_entity_poly.type
_entity_poly.pdbx_seq_one_letter_code
_entity_poly.pdbx_strand_id
1 'polypeptide(L)'
;MKLLRFGSPGKEKPGLLDDSGTLRDLSGLVGDISEETLLPENLEKLRNTDTSSLPEVNDEPRLGPCIGKIGKFICIGLNYSDHAEETGGTVPPEPIIFAKFNSAICGPNDDVVIPRNSTKTDWEVELGVVIGKPAKYVDQKNALDHVAGYCVINDVSEREFQMKRSGQWVKGKSCDTFGPTG
;
A
#
# COMPACT_ATOMS: atom_id res chain seq x y z
N MET A 1 -16.67 3.48 -3.70
CA MET A 1 -16.10 2.16 -4.04
C MET A 1 -14.79 1.96 -3.30
N LYS A 2 -14.64 0.84 -2.57
CA LYS A 2 -13.39 0.43 -1.92
C LYS A 2 -13.00 -0.93 -2.49
N LEU A 3 -11.82 -1.03 -3.09
CA LEU A 3 -11.29 -2.26 -3.67
C LEU A 3 -10.34 -2.93 -2.67
N LEU A 4 -10.33 -4.26 -2.64
CA LEU A 4 -9.44 -5.04 -1.79
C LEU A 4 -9.12 -6.40 -2.42
N ARG A 5 -8.19 -7.13 -1.82
CA ARG A 5 -7.88 -8.52 -2.19
C ARG A 5 -8.09 -9.40 -0.96
N PHE A 6 -8.70 -10.57 -1.14
CA PHE A 6 -9.02 -11.48 -0.03
C PHE A 6 -8.61 -12.92 -0.35
N GLY A 7 -8.28 -13.70 0.68
CA GLY A 7 -7.89 -15.10 0.57
C GLY A 7 -6.50 -15.40 1.14
N SER A 8 -6.06 -16.65 0.96
CA SER A 8 -4.75 -17.10 1.44
C SER A 8 -3.61 -16.38 0.71
N PRO A 9 -2.43 -16.21 1.37
CA PRO A 9 -1.25 -15.61 0.76
C PRO A 9 -0.93 -16.18 -0.63
N GLY A 10 -0.82 -15.30 -1.63
CA GLY A 10 -0.47 -15.66 -3.01
C GLY A 10 -1.61 -16.32 -3.81
N LYS A 11 -2.80 -16.43 -3.23
CA LYS A 11 -4.03 -16.92 -3.87
C LYS A 11 -5.19 -15.97 -3.67
N GLU A 12 -4.90 -14.68 -3.43
CA GLU A 12 -5.94 -13.71 -3.19
C GLU A 12 -6.77 -13.47 -4.45
N LYS A 13 -8.06 -13.24 -4.23
CA LYS A 13 -9.03 -12.84 -5.24
C LYS A 13 -9.31 -11.35 -5.14
N PRO A 14 -9.66 -10.69 -6.26
CA PRO A 14 -10.14 -9.32 -6.23
C PRO A 14 -11.52 -9.24 -5.57
N GLY A 15 -11.74 -8.21 -4.76
CA GLY A 15 -13.03 -7.92 -4.16
C GLY A 15 -13.27 -6.43 -3.96
N LEU A 16 -14.50 -6.11 -3.56
CA LEU A 16 -14.89 -4.76 -3.17
C LEU A 16 -15.80 -4.78 -1.96
N LEU A 17 -15.86 -3.67 -1.23
CA LEU A 17 -16.95 -3.41 -0.29
C LEU A 17 -18.06 -2.66 -1.02
N ASP A 18 -19.28 -3.21 -0.98
CA ASP A 18 -20.46 -2.53 -1.49
C ASP A 18 -20.90 -1.40 -0.54
N ASP A 19 -21.97 -0.68 -0.90
CA ASP A 19 -22.45 0.47 -0.14
C ASP A 19 -22.98 0.10 1.26
N SER A 20 -23.30 -1.19 1.51
CA SER A 20 -23.65 -1.71 2.83
C SER A 20 -22.44 -2.14 3.66
N GLY A 21 -21.24 -2.13 3.08
CA GLY A 21 -20.03 -2.64 3.70
C GLY A 21 -19.84 -4.15 3.53
N THR A 22 -20.66 -4.80 2.71
CA THR A 22 -20.57 -6.24 2.45
C THR A 22 -19.46 -6.53 1.45
N LEU A 23 -18.64 -7.54 1.72
CA LEU A 23 -17.58 -7.98 0.81
C LEU A 23 -18.16 -8.74 -0.38
N ARG A 24 -17.82 -8.29 -1.59
CA ARG A 24 -18.24 -8.86 -2.87
C ARG A 24 -17.05 -9.41 -3.65
N ASP A 25 -17.20 -10.59 -4.26
CA ASP A 25 -16.21 -11.21 -5.14
C ASP A 25 -16.23 -10.56 -6.53
N LEU A 26 -15.09 -10.02 -6.96
CA LEU A 26 -14.91 -9.40 -8.28
C LEU A 26 -14.30 -10.34 -9.32
N SER A 27 -14.00 -11.60 -8.98
CA SER A 27 -13.29 -12.55 -9.86
C SER A 27 -14.02 -12.85 -11.17
N GLY A 28 -15.33 -12.59 -11.24
CA GLY A 28 -16.12 -12.71 -12.47
C GLY A 28 -15.94 -11.54 -13.45
N LEU A 29 -15.37 -10.42 -13.00
CA LEU A 29 -15.23 -9.17 -13.77
C LEU A 29 -13.77 -8.83 -14.06
N VAL A 30 -12.87 -9.06 -13.10
CA VAL A 30 -11.44 -8.75 -13.24
C VAL A 30 -10.58 -9.89 -12.71
N GLY A 31 -9.37 -10.02 -13.25
CA GLY A 31 -8.44 -11.07 -12.80
C GLY A 31 -7.81 -10.78 -11.44
N ASP A 32 -7.48 -9.52 -11.14
CA ASP A 32 -6.92 -9.08 -9.85
C ASP A 32 -7.09 -7.55 -9.68
N ILE A 33 -6.90 -7.00 -8.49
CA ILE A 33 -6.76 -5.54 -8.29
C ILE A 33 -5.30 -5.16 -8.57
N SER A 34 -4.95 -5.02 -9.84
CA SER A 34 -3.57 -4.74 -10.30
C SER A 34 -3.56 -3.76 -11.48
N GLU A 35 -2.43 -3.62 -12.17
CA GLU A 35 -2.18 -2.65 -13.25
C GLU A 35 -3.34 -2.45 -14.24
N GLU A 36 -3.96 -3.53 -14.74
CA GLU A 36 -5.06 -3.44 -15.70
C GLU A 36 -6.33 -2.88 -15.05
N THR A 37 -6.69 -3.37 -13.87
CA THR A 37 -7.89 -2.93 -13.14
C THR A 37 -7.80 -1.48 -12.69
N LEU A 38 -6.59 -1.00 -12.37
CA LEU A 38 -6.36 0.34 -11.85
C LEU A 38 -6.38 1.44 -12.92
N LEU A 39 -6.46 1.07 -14.21
CA LEU A 39 -6.62 2.04 -15.29
C LEU A 39 -7.94 2.81 -15.14
N PRO A 40 -7.98 4.13 -15.42
CA PRO A 40 -9.16 4.96 -15.21
C PRO A 40 -10.44 4.41 -15.83
N GLU A 41 -10.37 3.92 -17.07
CA GLU A 41 -11.50 3.36 -17.81
C GLU A 41 -12.03 2.06 -17.20
N ASN A 42 -11.17 1.27 -16.54
CA ASN A 42 -11.58 0.02 -15.90
C ASN A 42 -12.13 0.27 -14.50
N LEU A 43 -11.58 1.25 -13.77
CA LEU A 43 -12.18 1.75 -12.54
C LEU A 43 -13.56 2.35 -12.79
N GLU A 44 -13.76 3.06 -13.90
CA GLU A 44 -15.07 3.61 -14.28
C GLU A 44 -16.09 2.51 -14.56
N LYS A 45 -15.71 1.45 -15.30
CA LYS A 45 -16.57 0.27 -15.51
C LYS A 45 -16.98 -0.37 -14.18
N LEU A 46 -16.04 -0.54 -13.25
CA LEU A 46 -16.33 -1.10 -11.93
C LEU A 46 -17.27 -0.19 -11.12
N ARG A 47 -17.09 1.13 -11.16
CA ARG A 47 -17.99 2.09 -10.49
C ARG A 47 -19.43 2.02 -11.01
N ASN A 48 -19.60 1.68 -12.29
CA ASN A 48 -20.91 1.56 -12.93
C ASN A 48 -21.53 0.16 -12.83
N THR A 49 -20.86 -0.77 -12.14
CA THR A 49 -21.38 -2.12 -11.91
C THR A 49 -22.39 -2.13 -10.76
N ASP A 50 -23.48 -2.88 -10.92
CA ASP A 50 -24.40 -3.16 -9.80
C ASP A 50 -23.72 -4.12 -8.81
N THR A 51 -23.11 -3.54 -7.78
CA THR A 51 -22.36 -4.29 -6.76
C THR A 51 -23.23 -5.25 -5.95
N SER A 52 -24.54 -5.01 -5.85
CA SER A 52 -25.47 -5.89 -5.12
C SER A 52 -25.71 -7.23 -5.82
N SER A 53 -25.48 -7.27 -7.14
CA SER A 53 -25.58 -8.49 -7.95
C SER A 53 -24.36 -9.41 -7.86
N LEU A 54 -23.26 -8.92 -7.28
CA LEU A 54 -22.02 -9.68 -7.16
C LEU A 54 -22.11 -10.74 -6.05
N PRO A 55 -21.42 -11.89 -6.20
CA PRO A 55 -21.38 -12.91 -5.16
C PRO A 55 -20.87 -12.34 -3.84
N GLU A 56 -21.60 -12.60 -2.77
CA GLU A 56 -21.19 -12.28 -1.40
C GLU A 56 -20.08 -13.22 -0.94
N VAL A 57 -19.10 -12.68 -0.22
CA VAL A 57 -18.03 -13.47 0.41
C VAL A 57 -18.34 -13.62 1.89
N ASN A 58 -18.70 -14.84 2.28
CA ASN A 58 -18.97 -15.19 3.68
C ASN A 58 -17.67 -15.44 4.47
N ASP A 59 -17.81 -15.55 5.80
CA ASP A 59 -16.78 -16.04 6.74
C ASP A 59 -15.54 -15.15 6.95
N GLU A 60 -15.65 -13.84 6.71
CA GLU A 60 -14.61 -12.84 7.00
C GLU A 60 -13.18 -13.30 6.63
N PRO A 61 -12.89 -13.48 5.32
CA PRO A 61 -11.60 -14.01 4.90
C PRO A 61 -10.45 -13.06 5.28
N ARG A 62 -9.24 -13.63 5.38
CA ARG A 62 -8.01 -12.83 5.42
C ARG A 62 -8.00 -11.83 4.26
N LEU A 63 -7.69 -10.58 4.58
CA LEU A 63 -7.38 -9.55 3.58
C LEU A 63 -5.89 -9.63 3.23
N GLY A 64 -5.59 -9.72 1.95
CA GLY A 64 -4.23 -9.56 1.45
C GLY A 64 -3.89 -8.08 1.23
N PRO A 65 -2.70 -7.79 0.67
CA PRO A 65 -2.37 -6.45 0.20
C PRO A 65 -3.46 -5.96 -0.77
N CYS A 66 -3.96 -4.74 -0.58
CA CYS A 66 -5.09 -4.25 -1.37
C CYS A 66 -4.81 -4.15 -2.88
N ILE A 67 -3.52 -4.08 -3.27
CA ILE A 67 -3.06 -4.05 -4.66
C ILE A 67 -2.16 -5.27 -4.94
N GLY A 68 -2.45 -5.98 -6.02
CA GLY A 68 -1.63 -7.06 -6.56
C GLY A 68 -0.52 -6.54 -7.47
N LYS A 69 0.57 -7.31 -7.59
CA LYS A 69 1.70 -7.05 -8.52
C LYS A 69 2.30 -5.63 -8.42
N ILE A 70 2.42 -5.08 -7.20
CA ILE A 70 3.04 -3.77 -6.97
C ILE A 70 4.47 -3.78 -7.54
N GLY A 71 4.73 -2.95 -8.55
CA GLY A 71 6.05 -2.88 -9.20
C GLY A 71 7.08 -2.04 -8.44
N LYS A 72 6.62 -1.02 -7.69
CA LYS A 72 7.47 -0.11 -6.92
C LYS A 72 6.78 0.26 -5.61
N PHE A 73 7.47 0.11 -4.49
CA PHE A 73 7.06 0.65 -3.19
C PHE A 73 8.01 1.80 -2.83
N ILE A 74 7.56 3.03 -3.09
CA ILE A 74 8.33 4.26 -2.89
C ILE A 74 7.79 4.96 -1.63
N CYS A 75 8.71 5.38 -0.76
CA CYS A 75 8.40 6.01 0.53
C CYS A 75 9.04 7.40 0.59
N ILE A 76 8.39 8.30 1.34
CA ILE A 76 8.85 9.68 1.55
C ILE A 76 9.18 9.86 3.04
N GLY A 77 10.42 10.22 3.35
CA GLY A 77 10.83 10.51 4.72
C GLY A 77 10.62 11.97 5.10
N LEU A 78 10.39 12.21 6.41
CA LEU A 78 10.29 13.56 7.01
C LEU A 78 9.24 14.46 6.34
N ASN A 79 8.07 13.91 6.03
CA ASN A 79 7.03 14.60 5.26
C ASN A 79 5.90 15.23 6.11
N TYR A 80 6.04 15.22 7.43
CA TYR A 80 5.16 15.94 8.37
C TYR A 80 6.00 17.02 9.05
N SER A 81 5.62 18.29 8.84
CA SER A 81 6.32 19.48 9.38
C SER A 81 6.53 19.38 10.88
N ASP A 82 5.49 18.95 11.59
CA ASP A 82 5.48 18.87 13.05
C ASP A 82 6.47 17.81 13.54
N HIS A 83 6.65 16.71 12.79
CA HIS A 83 7.66 15.68 13.08
C HIS A 83 9.11 16.16 12.80
N ALA A 84 9.29 17.00 11.76
CA ALA A 84 10.58 17.62 11.48
C ALA A 84 10.96 18.63 12.59
N GLU A 85 10.00 19.43 13.06
CA GLU A 85 10.20 20.38 14.15
C GLU A 85 10.43 19.69 15.50
N GLU A 86 9.68 18.62 15.83
CA GLU A 86 9.82 17.84 17.07
C GLU A 86 11.20 17.15 17.20
N THR A 87 11.80 16.75 16.08
CA THR A 87 13.13 16.14 16.06
C THR A 87 14.27 17.17 15.98
N GLY A 88 13.94 18.48 15.95
CA GLY A 88 14.92 19.56 15.77
C GLY A 88 15.55 19.60 14.38
N GLY A 89 14.89 18.96 13.40
CA GLY A 89 15.35 18.87 12.02
C GLY A 89 14.93 20.08 11.20
N THR A 90 15.81 20.53 10.31
CA THR A 90 15.43 21.47 9.25
C THR A 90 14.62 20.73 8.19
N VAL A 91 13.49 21.30 7.77
CA VAL A 91 12.70 20.78 6.64
C VAL A 91 13.63 20.59 5.43
N PRO A 92 13.73 19.38 4.86
CA PRO A 92 14.58 19.14 3.71
C PRO A 92 14.18 20.00 2.50
N PRO A 93 15.13 20.53 1.70
CA PRO A 93 14.81 21.30 0.50
C PRO A 93 14.23 20.45 -0.63
N GLU A 94 14.39 19.12 -0.55
CA GLU A 94 13.81 18.13 -1.46
C GLU A 94 13.25 16.94 -0.65
N PRO A 95 12.19 16.27 -1.12
CA PRO A 95 11.67 15.08 -0.46
C PRO A 95 12.72 13.99 -0.34
N ILE A 96 12.86 13.40 0.85
CA ILE A 96 13.74 12.24 1.02
C ILE A 96 13.04 11.00 0.48
N ILE A 97 13.56 10.45 -0.61
CA ILE A 97 12.98 9.27 -1.26
C ILE A 97 13.78 8.03 -0.92
N PHE A 98 13.09 6.97 -0.51
CA PHE A 98 13.64 5.63 -0.39
C PHE A 98 12.62 4.59 -0.88
N ALA A 99 13.03 3.33 -0.95
CA ALA A 99 12.16 2.24 -1.36
C ALA A 99 12.15 1.11 -0.34
N LYS A 100 11.01 0.41 -0.27
CA LYS A 100 10.91 -0.90 0.35
C LYS A 100 10.97 -1.97 -0.74
N PHE A 101 11.63 -3.09 -0.47
CA PHE A 101 11.52 -4.25 -1.36
C PHE A 101 10.11 -4.82 -1.30
N ASN A 102 9.64 -5.37 -2.43
CA ASN A 102 8.29 -5.92 -2.54
C ASN A 102 8.01 -7.07 -1.55
N SER A 103 9.04 -7.75 -1.04
CA SER A 103 8.87 -8.78 0.00
C SER A 103 8.38 -8.22 1.34
N ALA A 104 8.51 -6.91 1.57
CA ALA A 104 7.94 -6.25 2.74
C ALA A 104 6.40 -6.19 2.68
N ILE A 105 5.80 -6.26 1.49
CA ILE A 105 4.37 -6.05 1.29
C ILE A 105 3.57 -7.22 1.88
N CYS A 106 2.66 -6.92 2.79
CA CYS A 106 1.71 -7.88 3.35
C CYS A 106 0.32 -7.25 3.51
N GLY A 107 -0.67 -8.10 3.83
CA GLY A 107 -2.03 -7.66 4.09
C GLY A 107 -2.13 -6.79 5.34
N PRO A 108 -3.22 -6.02 5.49
CA PRO A 108 -3.35 -5.02 6.55
C PRO A 108 -3.36 -5.63 7.96
N ASN A 109 -3.77 -6.90 8.08
CA ASN A 109 -3.85 -7.63 9.34
C ASN A 109 -2.92 -8.85 9.39
N ASP A 110 -1.94 -8.93 8.49
CA ASP A 110 -0.93 -9.98 8.54
C ASP A 110 0.04 -9.75 9.70
N ASP A 111 0.58 -10.85 10.22
CA ASP A 111 1.64 -10.79 11.22
C ASP A 111 2.89 -10.07 10.67
N VAL A 112 3.42 -9.14 11.47
CA VAL A 112 4.71 -8.51 11.22
C VAL A 112 5.81 -9.37 11.85
N VAL A 113 6.64 -9.99 11.01
CA VAL A 113 7.75 -10.86 11.43
C VAL A 113 8.95 -10.00 11.84
N ILE A 114 9.22 -9.98 13.14
CA ILE A 114 10.36 -9.25 13.70
C ILE A 114 11.67 -9.95 13.31
N PRO A 115 12.62 -9.27 12.62
CA PRO A 115 13.85 -9.89 12.16
C PRO A 115 14.80 -10.20 13.32
N ARG A 116 15.68 -11.20 13.11
CA ARG A 116 16.69 -11.57 14.11
C ARG A 116 17.56 -10.39 14.47
N ASN A 117 17.87 -10.25 15.75
CA ASN A 117 18.66 -9.15 16.32
C ASN A 117 17.99 -7.77 16.18
N SER A 118 16.69 -7.71 15.87
CA SER A 118 15.92 -6.47 16.06
C SER A 118 15.98 -6.06 17.53
N THR A 119 16.18 -4.77 17.77
CA THR A 119 16.19 -4.18 19.11
C THR A 119 15.28 -2.96 19.20
N LYS A 120 14.88 -2.39 18.06
CA LYS A 120 14.11 -1.15 17.94
C LYS A 120 13.15 -1.22 16.74
N THR A 121 12.32 -2.26 16.68
CA THR A 121 11.19 -2.26 15.73
C THR A 121 10.16 -1.21 16.12
N ASP A 122 9.67 -0.48 15.14
CA ASP A 122 8.82 0.69 15.29
C ASP A 122 7.81 0.78 14.15
N TRP A 123 6.68 1.44 14.40
CA TRP A 123 5.57 1.59 13.47
C TRP A 123 5.50 3.03 12.95
N GLU A 124 5.02 3.19 11.72
CA GLU A 124 4.81 4.51 11.10
C GLU A 124 3.54 4.42 10.24
N VAL A 125 2.44 5.02 10.69
CA VAL A 125 1.18 5.01 9.93
C VAL A 125 1.21 6.12 8.89
N GLU A 126 1.06 5.74 7.62
CA GLU A 126 1.26 6.60 6.47
C GLU A 126 0.09 6.51 5.48
N LEU A 127 -0.12 7.58 4.71
CA LEU A 127 -1.03 7.58 3.56
C LEU A 127 -0.34 6.94 2.36
N GLY A 128 -0.88 5.81 1.89
CA GLY A 128 -0.49 5.19 0.62
C GLY A 128 -1.18 5.85 -0.56
N VAL A 129 -0.43 6.17 -1.62
CA VAL A 129 -0.97 6.67 -2.89
C VAL A 129 -0.82 5.59 -3.95
N VAL A 130 -1.94 5.12 -4.50
CA VAL A 130 -1.97 4.08 -5.53
C VAL A 130 -1.98 4.73 -6.90
N ILE A 131 -0.95 4.46 -7.71
CA ILE A 131 -0.86 4.97 -9.08
C ILE A 131 -1.60 4.04 -10.04
N GLY A 132 -2.57 4.59 -10.77
CA GLY A 132 -3.45 3.84 -11.68
C GLY A 132 -3.04 3.86 -13.15
N LYS A 133 -2.24 4.82 -13.57
CA LYS A 133 -1.76 4.91 -14.96
C LYS A 133 -0.28 5.28 -15.02
N PRO A 134 0.46 4.84 -16.07
CA PRO A 134 1.87 5.14 -16.22
C PRO A 134 2.18 6.64 -16.07
N ALA A 135 3.16 6.97 -15.24
CA ALA A 135 3.57 8.35 -14.96
C ALA A 135 5.05 8.55 -15.29
N LYS A 136 5.36 9.53 -16.13
CA LYS A 136 6.73 9.93 -16.49
C LYS A 136 6.74 11.41 -16.85
N TYR A 137 7.63 12.19 -16.21
CA TYR A 137 7.72 13.65 -16.39
C TYR A 137 6.35 14.35 -16.30
N VAL A 138 5.57 14.00 -15.28
CA VAL A 138 4.22 14.55 -15.07
C VAL A 138 4.31 15.88 -14.34
N ASP A 139 3.71 16.93 -14.91
CA ASP A 139 3.56 18.21 -14.22
C ASP A 139 2.71 18.07 -12.96
N GLN A 140 3.02 18.84 -11.92
CA GLN A 140 2.28 18.83 -10.65
C GLN A 140 0.76 19.00 -10.84
N LYS A 141 0.33 19.88 -11.75
CA LYS A 141 -1.09 20.13 -12.04
C LYS A 141 -1.85 18.92 -12.59
N ASN A 142 -1.14 17.96 -13.20
CA ASN A 142 -1.71 16.74 -13.79
C ASN A 142 -1.46 15.50 -12.90
N ALA A 143 -0.79 15.65 -11.77
CA ALA A 143 -0.34 14.51 -10.95
C ALA A 143 -1.51 13.66 -10.44
N LEU A 144 -2.59 14.30 -9.99
CA LEU A 144 -3.77 13.61 -9.46
C LEU A 144 -4.50 12.78 -10.52
N ASP A 145 -4.37 13.12 -11.81
CA ASP A 145 -4.96 12.33 -12.88
C ASP A 145 -4.35 10.92 -12.97
N HIS A 146 -3.19 10.69 -12.35
CA HIS A 146 -2.51 9.40 -12.30
C HIS A 146 -2.85 8.57 -11.05
N VAL A 147 -3.56 9.13 -10.08
CA VAL A 147 -3.89 8.46 -8.82
C VAL A 147 -5.18 7.64 -8.98
N ALA A 148 -5.10 6.32 -8.77
CA ALA A 148 -6.26 5.44 -8.73
C ALA A 148 -7.02 5.53 -7.41
N GLY A 149 -6.31 5.77 -6.31
CA GLY A 149 -6.87 5.83 -4.98
C GLY A 149 -5.81 5.88 -3.89
N TYR A 150 -6.25 5.62 -2.67
CA TYR A 150 -5.44 5.70 -1.47
C TYR A 150 -5.68 4.49 -0.58
N CYS A 151 -4.69 4.13 0.23
CA CYS A 151 -4.79 3.10 1.26
C CYS A 151 -4.01 3.53 2.50
N VAL A 152 -4.12 2.77 3.58
CA VAL A 152 -3.29 2.94 4.77
C VAL A 152 -2.07 2.03 4.64
N ILE A 153 -0.92 2.56 5.03
CA ILE A 153 0.35 1.85 5.06
C ILE A 153 0.90 1.90 6.47
N ASN A 154 1.47 0.79 6.95
CA ASN A 154 2.38 0.84 8.08
C ASN A 154 3.83 0.69 7.56
N ASP A 155 4.59 1.78 7.57
CA ASP A 155 6.00 1.79 7.17
C ASP A 155 6.90 1.29 8.31
N VAL A 156 6.73 0.01 8.65
CA VAL A 156 7.46 -0.61 9.76
C VAL A 156 8.97 -0.47 9.55
N SER A 157 9.64 -0.11 10.64
CA SER A 157 11.07 0.19 10.67
C SER A 157 11.77 -0.60 11.76
N GLU A 158 13.00 -1.05 11.49
CA GLU A 158 13.96 -1.39 12.54
C GLU A 158 14.99 -0.27 12.62
N ARG A 159 14.93 0.52 13.71
CA ARG A 159 15.68 1.78 13.84
C ARG A 159 17.18 1.57 14.05
N GLU A 160 17.62 0.46 14.65
CA GLU A 160 19.04 0.12 14.77
C GLU A 160 19.63 -0.16 13.39
N PHE A 161 18.95 -0.96 12.57
CA PHE A 161 19.36 -1.35 11.23
C PHE A 161 19.35 -0.13 10.31
N GLN A 162 18.34 0.74 10.46
CA GLN A 162 18.20 1.98 9.71
C GLN A 162 19.32 2.99 10.04
N MET A 163 19.60 3.22 11.33
CA MET A 163 20.45 4.34 11.76
C MET A 163 21.89 3.96 12.15
N LYS A 164 22.15 2.71 12.55
CA LYS A 164 23.41 2.29 13.18
C LYS A 164 24.23 1.31 12.33
N ARG A 165 23.64 0.71 11.29
CA ARG A 165 24.36 -0.22 10.39
C ARG A 165 24.94 0.41 9.13
N SER A 166 25.01 1.75 9.10
CA SER A 166 25.53 2.60 8.00
C SER A 166 24.85 2.39 6.63
N GLY A 167 25.01 3.35 5.72
CA GLY A 167 24.49 3.22 4.35
C GLY A 167 23.01 3.59 4.22
N GLN A 168 22.25 2.78 3.51
CA GLN A 168 20.90 3.10 3.05
C GLN A 168 19.81 2.58 4.00
N TRP A 169 18.69 3.32 4.11
CA TRP A 169 17.56 2.98 5.00
C TRP A 169 16.89 1.63 4.70
N VAL A 170 17.09 1.09 3.48
CA VAL A 170 16.58 -0.22 3.05
C VAL A 170 16.83 -1.33 4.08
N LYS A 171 17.95 -1.27 4.82
CA LYS A 171 18.33 -2.26 5.85
C LYS A 171 17.33 -2.37 6.99
N GLY A 172 16.76 -1.25 7.42
CA GLY A 172 15.75 -1.20 8.48
C GLY A 172 14.33 -1.11 7.96
N LYS A 173 14.14 -0.81 6.67
CA LYS A 173 12.83 -0.56 6.07
C LYS A 173 12.29 -1.74 5.25
N SER A 174 13.12 -2.70 4.83
CA SER A 174 12.71 -3.73 3.84
C SER A 174 12.76 -5.16 4.35
N CYS A 175 12.62 -5.39 5.65
CA CYS A 175 12.40 -6.75 6.15
C CYS A 175 11.07 -7.28 5.61
N ASP A 176 10.95 -8.60 5.46
CA ASP A 176 9.70 -9.20 5.04
C ASP A 176 8.57 -8.79 6.00
N THR A 177 7.35 -8.57 5.48
CA THR A 177 6.17 -8.07 6.23
C THR A 177 6.28 -6.66 6.84
N PHE A 178 7.31 -5.86 6.52
CA PHE A 178 7.44 -4.49 7.04
C PHE A 178 6.62 -3.43 6.29
N GLY A 179 5.79 -3.84 5.34
CA GLY A 179 4.83 -2.97 4.67
C GLY A 179 3.44 -3.57 4.64
N PRO A 180 2.73 -3.67 5.79
CA PRO A 180 1.29 -3.88 5.78
C PRO A 180 0.59 -2.79 4.97
N THR A 181 -0.26 -3.20 4.03
CA THR A 181 -0.97 -2.29 3.12
C THR A 181 -2.44 -2.69 2.99
N GLY A 182 -3.37 -1.76 3.17
CA GLY A 182 -4.80 -2.03 2.98
C GLY A 182 -5.74 -0.91 3.40
#